data_AF-C1BCW0-F1
#
_entry.id   AF-C1BCW0-F1
#
_cell.length_a   1.000
_cell.length_b   1.000
_cell.length_c   1.000
_cell.angle_alpha   90.00
_cell.angle_beta   90.00
_cell.angle_gamma   90.00
#
_symmetry.space_group_name_H-M   'P 1'
#
loop_
_entity.id
_entity.type
_entity.pdbx_description
1 polymer ?
#
loop_
_entity_poly.entity_id
_entity_poly.type
_entity_poly.pdbx_seq_one_letter_code
_entity_poly.pdbx_strand_id
1 'polypeptide(L)'
;MPEPQRLDLSADFFLAQEPYADGTAPIAVRLPHADGAVRLVLGYPAAGMNVLLTLDDAGRISEETLTDSKHLVTRRFLYPEPGER
;
A
#
# COMPACT_ATOMS: atom_id res chain seq x y z
N MET A 1 -15.56 -1.13 17.15
CA MET A 1 -15.31 -0.96 15.71
C MET A 1 -15.99 -2.13 15.01
N PRO A 2 -16.66 -1.92 13.86
CA PRO A 2 -17.20 -3.05 13.09
C PRO A 2 -16.07 -3.98 12.64
N GLU A 3 -16.35 -5.27 12.49
CA GLU A 3 -15.39 -6.22 11.93
C GLU A 3 -15.10 -5.84 10.47
N PRO A 4 -13.82 -5.88 10.03
CA PRO A 4 -13.47 -5.64 8.64
C PRO A 4 -14.17 -6.65 7.73
N GLN A 5 -14.94 -6.17 6.76
CA GLN A 5 -15.49 -7.05 5.73
C GLN A 5 -14.36 -7.51 4.81
N ARG A 6 -14.15 -8.81 4.71
CA ARG A 6 -13.19 -9.39 3.76
C ARG A 6 -13.69 -9.12 2.35
N LEU A 7 -12.81 -8.53 1.54
CA LEU A 7 -13.07 -8.23 0.14
C LEU A 7 -12.22 -9.17 -0.70
N ASP A 8 -12.87 -10.16 -1.33
CA ASP A 8 -12.19 -11.12 -2.20
C ASP A 8 -12.00 -10.50 -3.59
N LEU A 9 -10.82 -9.93 -3.82
CA LEU A 9 -10.36 -9.37 -5.10
C LEU A 9 -9.09 -10.09 -5.53
N SER A 10 -8.88 -10.26 -6.84
CA SER A 10 -7.58 -10.69 -7.33
C SER A 10 -6.54 -9.61 -7.09
N ALA A 11 -5.32 -10.01 -6.75
CA ALA A 11 -4.21 -9.09 -6.53
C ALA A 11 -3.96 -8.21 -7.77
N ASP A 12 -4.01 -8.80 -8.98
CA ASP A 12 -3.80 -8.06 -10.23
C ASP A 12 -4.88 -7.00 -10.47
N PHE A 13 -6.14 -7.31 -10.16
CA PHE A 13 -7.22 -6.34 -10.30
C PHE A 13 -7.04 -5.18 -9.32
N PHE A 14 -6.72 -5.50 -8.06
CA PHE A 14 -6.42 -4.48 -7.06
C PHE A 14 -5.28 -3.57 -7.52
N LEU A 15 -4.11 -4.15 -7.85
CA LEU A 15 -2.92 -3.40 -8.25
C LEU A 15 -3.16 -2.52 -9.48
N ALA A 16 -3.98 -2.98 -10.44
CA ALA A 16 -4.30 -2.20 -11.64
C ALA A 16 -5.08 -0.90 -11.35
N GLN A 17 -5.68 -0.75 -10.16
CA GLN A 17 -6.38 0.47 -9.76
C GLN A 17 -5.50 1.43 -8.95
N GLU A 18 -4.29 1.00 -8.59
CA GLU A 18 -3.42 1.75 -7.69
C GLU A 18 -2.47 2.69 -8.43
N PRO A 19 -2.04 3.81 -7.81
CA PRO A 19 -1.09 4.73 -8.44
C PRO A 19 0.24 4.08 -8.84
N TYR A 20 0.61 3.02 -8.12
CA TYR A 20 1.82 2.24 -8.34
C TYR A 20 1.64 1.04 -9.29
N ALA A 21 0.53 0.98 -10.03
CA ALA A 21 0.25 -0.10 -11.00
C ALA A 21 1.38 -0.29 -12.03
N ASP A 22 1.98 0.80 -12.49
CA ASP A 22 3.06 0.79 -13.48
C ASP A 22 4.40 0.29 -12.92
N GLY A 23 4.45 -0.06 -11.63
CA GLY A 23 5.65 -0.55 -10.93
C GLY A 23 6.74 0.51 -10.74
N THR A 24 6.48 1.76 -11.16
CA THR A 24 7.43 2.86 -11.04
C THR A 24 6.73 4.12 -10.52
N ALA A 25 7.34 4.76 -9.52
CA ALA A 25 6.95 6.07 -9.05
C ALA A 25 7.99 7.10 -9.51
N PRO A 26 7.59 8.27 -10.05
CA PRO A 26 8.52 9.35 -10.39
C PRO A 26 9.40 9.77 -9.22
N ILE A 27 8.87 9.68 -8.00
CA ILE A 27 9.58 9.95 -6.75
C ILE A 27 9.39 8.74 -5.85
N ALA A 28 10.49 8.14 -5.38
CA ALA A 28 10.48 7.05 -4.42
C ALA A 28 11.56 7.27 -3.36
N VAL A 29 11.16 7.33 -2.09
CA VAL A 29 12.06 7.52 -0.95
C VAL A 29 11.82 6.41 0.06
N ARG A 30 12.89 5.69 0.43
CA ARG A 30 12.85 4.75 1.54
C ARG A 30 13.15 5.46 2.84
N LEU A 31 12.26 5.32 3.82
CA LEU A 31 12.44 5.84 5.17
C LEU A 31 12.90 4.71 6.11
N PRO A 32 13.74 5.02 7.11
CA PRO A 32 14.03 4.10 8.20
C PRO A 32 12.77 3.87 9.05
N HIS A 33 12.54 2.63 9.50
CA HIS A 33 11.47 2.27 10.43
C HIS A 33 12.04 1.48 11.62
N ALA A 34 11.46 1.67 12.80
CA ALA A 34 11.94 1.13 14.08
C ALA A 34 12.01 -0.41 14.17
N ASP A 35 11.28 -1.15 13.33
CA ASP A 35 11.08 -2.61 13.47
C ASP A 35 11.59 -3.42 12.27
N GLY A 36 12.47 -2.87 11.44
CA GLY A 36 12.98 -3.56 10.24
C GLY A 36 12.03 -3.52 9.03
N ALA A 37 10.75 -3.19 9.25
CA ALA A 37 9.79 -2.90 8.20
C ALA A 37 10.29 -1.82 7.23
N VAL A 38 10.03 -2.00 5.94
CA VAL A 38 10.42 -1.02 4.92
C VAL A 38 9.30 -0.01 4.74
N ARG A 39 9.60 1.27 4.97
CA ARG A 39 8.64 2.34 4.68
C ARG A 39 9.03 3.07 3.39
N LEU A 40 8.09 3.18 2.45
CA LEU A 40 8.29 3.85 1.17
C LEU A 40 7.34 5.05 1.05
N VAL A 41 7.89 6.20 0.69
CA VAL A 41 7.13 7.37 0.25
C VAL A 41 7.22 7.42 -1.27
N LEU A 42 6.07 7.35 -1.93
CA LEU A 42 5.94 7.44 -3.38
C LEU A 42 5.21 8.74 -3.74
N GLY A 43 5.74 9.48 -4.71
CA GLY A 43 5.13 10.70 -5.22
C GLY A 43 4.73 10.57 -6.69
N TYR A 44 3.49 10.95 -7.00
CA TYR A 44 2.91 10.99 -8.33
C TYR A 44 2.43 12.41 -8.66
N PRO A 45 3.34 13.35 -9.00
CA PRO A 45 2.97 14.76 -9.20
C PRO A 45 1.92 14.98 -10.30
N ALA A 46 1.98 14.20 -11.39
CA ALA A 46 1.00 14.28 -12.48
C ALA A 46 -0.43 13.93 -12.04
N ALA A 47 -0.57 13.09 -11.01
CA ALA A 47 -1.84 12.72 -10.39
C ALA A 47 -2.16 13.56 -9.14
N GLY A 48 -1.24 14.42 -8.68
CA GLY A 48 -1.40 15.16 -7.42
C GLY A 48 -1.50 14.26 -6.19
N MET A 49 -0.85 13.09 -6.23
CA MET A 49 -0.98 12.04 -5.21
C MET A 49 0.35 11.69 -4.56
N ASN A 50 0.28 11.31 -3.29
CA ASN A 50 1.36 10.69 -2.54
C ASN A 50 0.86 9.40 -1.90
N VAL A 51 1.74 8.39 -1.85
CA VAL A 51 1.44 7.10 -1.23
C VAL A 51 2.55 6.78 -0.24
N LEU A 52 2.15 6.41 0.98
CA LEU A 52 3.02 5.91 2.02
C LEU A 52 2.75 4.42 2.19
N LEU A 53 3.73 3.58 1.90
CA LEU A 53 3.64 2.13 2.06
C LEU A 53 4.49 1.70 3.25
N THR A 54 3.98 0.78 4.04
CA THR A 54 4.77 -0.05 4.95
C THR A 54 4.78 -1.46 4.37
N LEU A 55 5.97 -2.02 4.22
CA LEU A 55 6.16 -3.39 3.79
C LEU A 55 6.54 -4.28 4.97
N ASP A 56 5.98 -5.48 5.00
CA ASP A 56 6.38 -6.54 5.92
C ASP A 56 7.73 -7.17 5.53
N ASP A 57 8.20 -8.13 6.33
CA ASP A 57 9.48 -8.82 6.11
C ASP A 57 9.53 -9.63 4.80
N ALA A 58 8.38 -9.95 4.21
CA ALA A 58 8.26 -10.60 2.91
C ALA A 58 8.18 -9.61 1.75
N GLY A 59 8.26 -8.30 2.03
CA GLY A 59 8.15 -7.23 1.04
C GLY A 59 6.71 -6.97 0.56
N ARG A 60 5.70 -7.50 1.25
CA ARG A 60 4.28 -7.29 0.93
C ARG A 60 3.78 -6.01 1.60
N ILE A 61 2.83 -5.32 1.00
CA ILE A 61 2.24 -4.10 1.57
C ILE A 61 1.39 -4.48 2.78
N SER A 62 1.80 -4.11 3.99
CA SER A 62 1.02 -4.35 5.22
C SER A 62 0.10 -3.18 5.56
N GLU A 63 0.56 -1.95 5.31
CA GLU A 63 -0.21 -0.74 5.51
C GLU A 63 0.04 0.26 4.38
N GLU A 64 -0.99 1.04 4.08
CA GLU A 64 -0.92 2.12 3.11
C GLU A 64 -1.63 3.36 3.63
N THR A 65 -1.06 4.53 3.38
CA THR A 65 -1.78 5.79 3.38
C THR A 65 -1.63 6.48 2.02
N LEU A 66 -2.75 6.65 1.34
CA LEU A 66 -2.85 7.41 0.10
C LEU A 66 -3.40 8.80 0.43
N THR A 67 -2.79 9.83 -0.15
CA THR A 67 -3.24 11.21 0.01
C THR A 67 -3.26 11.92 -1.33
N ASP A 68 -4.40 12.53 -1.64
CA ASP A 68 -4.54 13.51 -2.71
C ASP A 68 -4.93 14.88 -2.11
N SER A 69 -5.22 15.87 -2.96
CA SER A 69 -5.60 17.23 -2.52
C SER A 69 -6.86 17.32 -1.64
N LYS A 70 -7.71 16.28 -1.63
CA LYS A 70 -9.06 16.25 -1.02
C LYS A 70 -9.30 15.04 -0.13
N HIS A 71 -8.58 13.94 -0.35
CA HIS A 71 -8.84 12.66 0.29
C HIS A 71 -7.59 12.13 0.99
N LEU A 72 -7.83 11.48 2.12
CA LEU A 72 -6.87 10.65 2.82
C LEU A 72 -7.50 9.27 3.00
N VAL A 73 -6.85 8.25 2.47
CA VAL A 73 -7.30 6.86 2.55
C VAL A 73 -6.21 6.08 3.26
N THR A 74 -6.58 5.37 4.32
CA THR A 74 -5.68 4.45 5.04
C THR A 74 -6.20 3.03 4.93
N ARG A 75 -5.33 2.12 4.53
CA ARG A 75 -5.65 0.70 4.33
C ARG A 75 -4.66 -0.17 5.10
N ARG A 76 -5.16 -1.29 5.60
CA ARG A 76 -4.35 -2.35 6.18
C ARG A 76 -4.67 -3.64 5.45
N PHE A 77 -3.64 -4.36 5.05
CA PHE A 77 -3.78 -5.61 4.30
C PHE A 77 -3.45 -6.77 5.22
N LEU A 78 -4.36 -7.73 5.27
CA LEU A 78 -4.18 -8.99 5.97
C LEU A 78 -4.05 -10.07 4.92
N TYR A 79 -2.91 -10.75 4.91
CA TYR A 79 -2.67 -11.89 4.04
C TYR A 79 -2.98 -13.17 4.82
N PRO A 80 -3.68 -14.15 4.24
CA PRO A 80 -3.86 -15.45 4.88
C PRO A 80 -2.49 -16.11 5.10
N GLU A 81 -2.37 -16.84 6.21
CA GLU A 81 -1.19 -17.64 6.47
C GLU A 81 -1.05 -18.74 5.41
N PRO A 82 0.17 -19.16 5.05
CA PRO A 82 0.37 -20.26 4.10
C PRO A 82 -0.30 -21.56 4.60
N GLY A 83 -1.51 -21.85 4.12
CA GLY A 83 -2.28 -23.04 4.51
C GLY A 83 -3.76 -22.80 4.81
N GLU A 84 -4.17 -21.55 5.04
CA GLU A 84 -5.59 -21.17 5.09
C GLU A 84 -6.09 -20.91 3.66
N ARG A 85 -6.90 -21.85 3.15
CA ARG A 85 -7.72 -21.65 1.94
C ARG A 85 -9.16 -21.44 2.35
#